data_AF-M0CTE6-F1
#
_entry.id   AF-M0CTE6-F1
#
_cell.length_a   1.000
_cell.length_b   1.000
_cell.length_c   1.000
_cell.angle_alpha   90.00
_cell.angle_beta   90.00
_cell.angle_gamma   90.00
#
_symmetry.space_group_name_H-M   'P 1'
#
loop_
_entity.id
_entity.type
_entity.pdbx_description
1 polymer ?
#
loop_
_entity_poly.entity_id
_entity_poly.type
_entity_poly.pdbx_seq_one_letter_code
_entity_poly.pdbx_strand_id
1 'polypeptide(L)'
;MTTDESADDGPDLTESLWNDLLEDTRAVADEYREDGWDVAVLEPTDIAPVDSEERVGLDVTVSADEYDVVAGLVEDGDVTITAADVYYRPLAAEETDQRVALAVERDDDSETAILVPLAYDITACRSVFETALLEEQLLVHVLADPDDGWVSFSHDDPSLFLEESDVRAWDEE
;
A
#
# COMPACT_ATOMS: atom_id res chain seq x y z
N MET A 1 -9.71 39.23 -27.86
CA MET A 1 -8.36 38.65 -27.92
C MET A 1 -8.24 37.75 -26.71
N THR A 2 -8.08 36.48 -27.02
CA THR A 2 -8.05 35.28 -26.18
C THR A 2 -6.90 35.31 -25.18
N THR A 3 -7.17 34.92 -23.94
CA THR A 3 -6.29 34.07 -23.13
C THR A 3 -7.21 33.18 -22.28
N ASP A 4 -7.76 32.18 -22.96
CA ASP A 4 -8.03 30.87 -22.38
C ASP A 4 -6.64 30.23 -22.30
N GLU A 5 -5.95 30.43 -21.17
CA GLU A 5 -4.72 29.69 -20.87
C GLU A 5 -5.21 28.44 -20.17
N SER A 6 -5.40 27.40 -20.98
CA SER A 6 -5.47 26.03 -20.52
C SER A 6 -4.23 25.80 -19.66
N ALA A 7 -4.40 25.82 -18.33
CA ALA A 7 -3.42 25.28 -17.43
C ALA A 7 -3.33 23.80 -17.78
N ASP A 8 -2.18 23.45 -18.32
CA ASP A 8 -1.71 22.11 -18.67
C ASP A 8 -2.13 21.12 -17.57
N ASP A 9 -3.22 20.41 -17.83
CA ASP A 9 -3.63 19.18 -17.14
C ASP A 9 -2.63 18.12 -17.63
N GLY A 10 -1.38 18.26 -17.20
CA GLY A 10 -0.43 17.16 -17.26
C GLY A 10 -1.05 16.03 -16.44
N PRO A 11 -0.96 14.76 -16.90
CA PRO A 11 -1.61 13.67 -16.19
C PRO A 11 -1.19 13.77 -14.73
N ASP A 12 -2.14 13.75 -13.80
CA ASP A 12 -1.87 13.77 -12.37
C ASP A 12 -0.70 12.81 -12.15
N LEU A 13 0.45 13.34 -11.73
CA LEU A 13 1.70 12.56 -11.70
C LEU A 13 1.49 11.30 -10.84
N THR A 14 0.60 11.39 -9.86
CA THR A 14 0.03 10.31 -9.07
C THR A 14 -0.67 9.23 -9.90
N GLU A 15 -1.56 9.58 -10.85
CA GLU A 15 -2.23 8.60 -11.73
C GLU A 15 -1.25 7.89 -12.66
N SER A 16 -0.27 8.62 -13.20
CA SER A 16 0.76 8.00 -14.07
C SER A 16 1.65 7.03 -13.29
N LEU A 17 2.04 7.41 -12.08
CA LEU A 17 2.85 6.57 -11.20
C LEU A 17 2.08 5.37 -10.67
N TRP A 18 0.79 5.58 -10.34
CA TRP A 18 -0.13 4.51 -9.99
C TRP A 18 -0.29 3.51 -11.12
N ASN A 19 -0.45 3.98 -12.36
CA ASN A 19 -0.55 3.11 -13.52
C ASN A 19 0.74 2.30 -13.76
N ASP A 20 1.91 2.93 -13.61
CA ASP A 20 3.20 2.26 -13.70
C ASP A 20 3.40 1.23 -12.58
N LEU A 21 2.98 1.56 -11.35
CA LEU A 21 2.99 0.62 -10.23
C LEU A 21 2.06 -0.57 -10.49
N LEU A 22 0.87 -0.36 -11.05
CA LEU A 22 -0.04 -1.44 -11.43
C LEU A 22 0.53 -2.31 -12.55
N GLU A 23 1.24 -1.74 -13.53
CA GLU A 23 1.96 -2.52 -14.54
C GLU A 23 3.07 -3.37 -13.91
N ASP A 24 3.88 -2.78 -13.02
CA ASP A 24 4.95 -3.47 -12.30
C ASP A 24 4.38 -4.59 -11.41
N THR A 25 3.30 -4.30 -10.69
CA THR A 25 2.55 -5.27 -9.87
C THR A 25 2.09 -6.45 -10.70
N ARG A 26 1.53 -6.20 -11.89
CA ARG A 26 1.09 -7.27 -12.79
C ARG A 26 2.27 -8.08 -13.33
N ALA A 27 3.41 -7.45 -13.60
CA ALA A 27 4.62 -8.13 -14.03
C ALA A 27 5.16 -9.05 -12.93
N VAL A 28 5.31 -8.55 -11.70
CA VAL A 28 5.72 -9.35 -10.54
C VAL A 28 4.73 -10.49 -10.30
N ALA A 29 3.43 -10.23 -10.41
CA ALA A 29 2.42 -11.26 -10.25
C ALA A 29 2.50 -12.37 -11.31
N ASP A 30 2.87 -12.03 -12.56
CA ASP A 30 3.10 -13.03 -13.61
C ASP A 30 4.32 -13.88 -13.26
N GLU A 31 5.42 -13.28 -12.79
CA GLU A 31 6.63 -13.99 -12.37
C GLU A 31 6.36 -15.01 -11.26
N TYR A 32 5.58 -14.64 -10.23
CA TYR A 32 5.19 -15.57 -9.17
C TYR A 32 4.31 -16.71 -9.69
N ARG A 33 3.34 -16.42 -10.57
CA ARG A 33 2.51 -17.47 -11.19
C ARG A 33 3.31 -18.41 -12.08
N GLU A 34 4.34 -17.90 -12.77
CA GLU A 34 5.27 -18.73 -13.54
C GLU A 34 6.10 -19.67 -12.64
N ASP A 35 6.43 -19.23 -11.43
CA ASP A 35 7.10 -20.05 -10.40
C ASP A 35 6.14 -21.06 -9.72
N GLY A 36 4.83 -20.95 -9.98
CA GLY A 36 3.79 -21.87 -9.49
C GLY A 36 3.05 -21.39 -8.26
N TRP A 37 3.25 -20.14 -7.85
CA TRP A 37 2.59 -19.53 -6.69
C TRP A 37 1.17 -19.09 -7.03
N ASP A 38 0.29 -19.13 -6.04
CA ASP A 38 -1.03 -18.49 -6.14
C ASP A 38 -0.88 -16.99 -5.86
N VAL A 39 -1.41 -16.16 -6.76
CA VAL A 39 -1.14 -14.72 -6.70
C VAL A 39 -2.42 -13.91 -6.77
N ALA A 40 -2.67 -13.14 -5.72
CA ALA A 40 -3.73 -12.16 -5.64
C ALA A 40 -3.16 -10.75 -5.85
N VAL A 41 -3.68 -10.02 -6.83
CA VAL A 41 -3.32 -8.62 -7.07
C VAL A 41 -4.49 -7.77 -6.61
N LEU A 42 -4.24 -6.84 -5.69
CA LEU A 42 -5.23 -5.87 -5.24
C LEU A 42 -5.06 -4.57 -6.04
N GLU A 43 -6.17 -3.92 -6.33
CA GLU A 43 -6.29 -2.64 -7.01
C GLU A 43 -7.11 -1.71 -6.10
N PRO A 44 -6.54 -1.24 -4.98
CA PRO A 44 -7.29 -0.41 -4.05
C PRO A 44 -7.72 0.90 -4.70
N THR A 45 -8.94 1.27 -4.36
CA THR A 45 -9.62 2.47 -4.86
C THR A 45 -9.35 3.68 -3.97
N ASP A 46 -9.15 3.46 -2.66
CA ASP A 46 -8.87 4.52 -1.70
C ASP A 46 -7.94 4.00 -0.60
N ILE A 47 -6.96 4.83 -0.20
CA ILE A 47 -6.04 4.51 0.90
C ILE A 47 -6.00 5.71 1.84
N ALA A 48 -6.37 5.47 3.11
CA ALA A 48 -6.43 6.51 4.12
C ALA A 48 -5.72 6.08 5.41
N PRO A 49 -4.86 6.92 6.00
CA PRO A 49 -4.33 6.66 7.33
C PRO A 49 -5.44 6.76 8.38
N VAL A 50 -5.47 5.79 9.28
CA VAL A 50 -6.36 5.76 10.44
C VAL A 50 -5.50 5.76 11.70
N ASP A 51 -5.66 6.81 12.49
CA ASP A 51 -5.07 6.97 13.82
C ASP A 51 -6.22 7.14 14.80
N SER A 52 -6.71 6.03 15.34
CA SER A 52 -7.82 5.99 16.28
C SER A 52 -7.46 5.11 17.48
N GLU A 53 -8.07 5.39 18.63
CA GLU A 53 -7.78 4.68 19.89
C GLU A 53 -8.03 3.16 19.79
N GLU A 54 -8.87 2.73 18.85
CA GLU A 54 -9.22 1.34 18.59
C GLU A 54 -8.55 0.75 17.34
N ARG A 55 -8.00 1.58 16.44
CA ARG A 55 -7.42 1.17 15.15
C ARG A 55 -6.32 2.15 14.75
N VAL A 56 -5.09 1.69 14.59
CA VAL A 56 -3.98 2.48 14.06
C VAL A 56 -3.37 1.75 12.86
N GLY A 57 -3.30 2.38 11.69
CA GLY A 57 -2.78 1.77 10.47
C GLY A 57 -3.23 2.48 9.19
N LEU A 58 -3.07 1.81 8.05
CA LEU A 58 -3.57 2.29 6.75
C LEU A 58 -4.84 1.51 6.37
N ASP A 59 -5.91 2.21 6.06
CA ASP A 59 -7.19 1.65 5.62
C ASP A 59 -7.19 1.64 4.09
N VAL A 60 -7.32 0.46 3.50
CA VAL A 60 -7.14 0.18 2.07
C VAL A 60 -8.46 -0.36 1.54
N THR A 61 -9.20 0.51 0.85
CA THR A 61 -10.49 0.18 0.27
C THR A 61 -10.29 -0.50 -1.09
N VAL A 62 -10.78 -1.72 -1.23
CA VAL A 62 -10.73 -2.53 -2.46
C VAL A 62 -12.14 -2.89 -2.93
N SER A 63 -12.28 -3.51 -4.11
CA SER A 63 -13.58 -4.04 -4.52
C SER A 63 -13.99 -5.24 -3.66
N ALA A 64 -15.30 -5.48 -3.55
CA ALA A 64 -15.84 -6.64 -2.83
C ALA A 64 -15.28 -7.98 -3.34
N ASP A 65 -15.11 -8.14 -4.65
CA ASP A 65 -14.50 -9.34 -5.24
C ASP A 65 -13.06 -9.58 -4.76
N GLU A 66 -12.26 -8.51 -4.62
CA GLU A 66 -10.87 -8.59 -4.18
C GLU A 66 -10.76 -8.83 -2.68
N TYR A 67 -11.63 -8.18 -1.90
CA TYR A 67 -11.75 -8.43 -0.48
C TYR A 67 -12.16 -9.87 -0.18
N ASP A 68 -13.12 -10.44 -0.92
CA ASP A 68 -13.56 -11.83 -0.72
C ASP A 68 -12.41 -12.82 -0.96
N VAL A 69 -11.55 -12.56 -1.95
CA VAL A 69 -10.33 -13.35 -2.18
C VAL A 69 -9.40 -13.27 -0.97
N VAL A 70 -9.08 -12.07 -0.49
CA VAL A 70 -8.17 -11.87 0.64
C VAL A 70 -8.75 -12.40 1.95
N ALA A 71 -10.01 -12.11 2.22
CA ALA A 71 -10.73 -12.59 3.38
C ALA A 71 -10.81 -14.12 3.36
N GLY A 72 -11.06 -14.73 2.20
CA GLY A 72 -11.03 -16.19 2.04
C GLY A 72 -9.66 -16.78 2.39
N LEU A 73 -8.57 -16.17 1.91
CA LEU A 73 -7.20 -16.62 2.20
C LEU A 73 -6.86 -16.53 3.70
N VAL A 74 -7.35 -15.50 4.38
CA VAL A 74 -7.10 -15.28 5.81
C VAL A 74 -8.05 -16.09 6.72
N GLU A 75 -9.33 -16.20 6.37
CA GLU A 75 -10.33 -16.93 7.18
C GLU A 75 -10.14 -18.45 7.14
N ASP A 76 -9.66 -19.02 6.03
CA ASP A 76 -9.29 -20.45 5.99
C ASP A 76 -8.04 -20.74 6.85
N GLY A 77 -7.29 -19.70 7.25
CA GLY A 77 -6.04 -19.82 8.01
C GLY A 77 -4.88 -20.35 7.18
N ASP A 78 -5.03 -20.38 5.86
CA ASP A 78 -4.04 -20.85 4.90
C ASP A 78 -2.92 -19.82 4.68
N VAL A 79 -3.16 -18.53 4.92
CA VAL A 79 -2.15 -17.48 4.66
C VAL A 79 -1.72 -16.79 5.96
N THR A 80 -0.52 -17.10 6.42
CA THR A 80 0.21 -16.38 7.47
C THR A 80 1.34 -15.58 6.82
N ILE A 81 1.09 -14.30 6.53
CA ILE A 81 2.12 -13.45 5.92
C ILE A 81 3.41 -13.54 6.74
N THR A 82 4.41 -14.19 6.14
CA THR A 82 5.68 -14.50 6.78
C THR A 82 6.76 -13.52 6.32
N ALA A 83 6.56 -12.92 5.14
CA ALA A 83 7.44 -11.91 4.60
C ALA A 83 6.66 -10.86 3.79
N ALA A 84 7.01 -9.59 4.01
CA ALA A 84 6.55 -8.45 3.23
C ALA A 84 7.76 -7.88 2.46
N ASP A 85 7.66 -7.70 1.15
CA ASP A 85 8.63 -6.90 0.38
C ASP A 85 7.93 -5.62 -0.07
N VAL A 86 8.50 -4.45 0.23
CA VAL A 86 7.87 -3.17 -0.08
C VAL A 86 8.73 -2.39 -1.05
N TYR A 87 8.22 -2.19 -2.26
CA TYR A 87 8.87 -1.38 -3.29
C TYR A 87 8.34 0.04 -3.24
N TYR A 88 9.09 0.92 -2.59
CA TYR A 88 8.77 2.34 -2.52
C TYR A 88 9.35 3.11 -3.71
N ARG A 89 8.57 4.02 -4.29
CA ARG A 89 9.01 4.91 -5.37
C ARG A 89 8.68 6.37 -5.04
N PRO A 90 9.68 7.23 -4.78
CA PRO A 90 9.43 8.64 -4.53
C PRO A 90 9.04 9.37 -5.82
N LEU A 91 8.09 10.30 -5.69
CA LEU A 91 7.75 11.21 -6.77
C LEU A 91 8.93 12.17 -7.00
N ALA A 92 9.44 12.19 -8.23
CA ALA A 92 10.56 13.05 -8.61
C ALA A 92 10.24 14.56 -8.57
N ALA A 93 8.97 14.92 -8.35
CA ALA A 93 8.57 16.29 -8.09
C ALA A 93 8.89 16.62 -6.62
N GLU A 94 9.93 17.43 -6.41
CA GLU A 94 10.46 17.85 -5.10
C GLU A 94 9.44 18.57 -4.18
N GLU A 95 8.19 18.74 -4.63
CA GLU A 95 7.14 19.53 -3.97
C GLU A 95 5.88 18.71 -3.61
N THR A 96 5.86 17.39 -3.81
CA THR A 96 4.70 16.56 -3.42
C THR A 96 5.05 15.55 -2.33
N ASP A 97 4.22 15.53 -1.30
CA ASP A 97 4.22 14.58 -0.19
C ASP A 97 3.59 13.23 -0.58
N GLN A 98 3.09 13.09 -1.81
CA GLN A 98 2.49 11.85 -2.28
C GLN A 98 3.56 10.79 -2.61
N ARG A 99 3.27 9.54 -2.27
CA ARG A 99 4.14 8.38 -2.40
C ARG A 99 3.35 7.17 -2.87
N VAL A 100 4.05 6.27 -3.54
CA VAL A 100 3.52 4.94 -3.85
C VAL A 100 4.48 3.87 -3.35
N ALA A 101 3.90 2.79 -2.84
CA ALA A 101 4.60 1.62 -2.37
C ALA A 101 3.87 0.38 -2.88
N LEU A 102 4.58 -0.65 -3.32
CA LEU A 102 4.01 -1.96 -3.60
C LEU A 102 4.41 -2.90 -2.48
N ALA A 103 3.46 -3.27 -1.62
CA ALA A 103 3.65 -4.29 -0.61
C ALA A 103 3.36 -5.67 -1.18
N VAL A 104 4.32 -6.58 -1.10
CA VAL A 104 4.23 -7.96 -1.57
C VAL A 104 4.22 -8.86 -0.33
N GLU A 105 3.01 -9.19 0.10
CA GLU A 105 2.73 -10.04 1.25
C GLU A 105 2.79 -11.50 0.81
N ARG A 106 3.78 -12.25 1.29
CA ARG A 106 4.01 -13.64 0.86
C ARG A 106 3.91 -14.60 2.03
N ASP A 107 3.29 -15.73 1.72
CA ASP A 107 3.23 -16.90 2.56
C ASP A 107 3.95 -18.06 1.87
N ASP A 108 5.04 -18.51 2.48
CA ASP A 108 5.90 -19.58 1.96
C ASP A 108 5.30 -20.97 2.24
N ASP A 109 4.35 -21.09 3.18
CA ASP A 109 3.74 -22.38 3.57
C ASP A 109 2.68 -22.82 2.55
N SER A 110 1.89 -21.87 2.08
CA SER A 110 0.81 -21.99 1.10
C SER A 110 1.21 -21.50 -0.29
N GLU A 111 2.48 -21.16 -0.50
CA GLU A 111 3.03 -20.69 -1.80
C GLU A 111 2.14 -19.59 -2.42
N THR A 112 1.69 -18.65 -1.58
CA THR A 112 0.72 -17.61 -1.95
C THR A 112 1.34 -16.22 -1.81
N ALA A 113 1.15 -15.37 -2.80
CA ALA A 113 1.61 -13.98 -2.81
C ALA A 113 0.43 -13.01 -3.03
N ILE A 114 0.27 -12.05 -2.13
CA ILE A 114 -0.71 -10.96 -2.22
C ILE A 114 0.05 -9.68 -2.50
N LEU A 115 -0.23 -9.07 -3.64
CA LEU A 115 0.36 -7.80 -4.04
C LEU A 115 -0.62 -6.68 -3.75
N VAL A 116 -0.21 -5.78 -2.86
CA VAL A 116 -0.99 -4.64 -2.37
C VAL A 116 -0.28 -3.35 -2.77
N PRO A 117 -0.63 -2.76 -3.93
CA PRO A 117 -0.17 -1.43 -4.29
C PRO A 117 -0.86 -0.40 -3.39
N LEU A 118 -0.07 0.51 -2.83
CA LEU A 118 -0.48 1.51 -1.84
C LEU A 118 -0.05 2.88 -2.36
N ALA A 119 -0.98 3.82 -2.38
CA ALA A 119 -0.70 5.22 -2.69
C ALA A 119 -1.12 6.06 -1.50
N TYR A 120 -0.17 6.75 -0.86
CA TYR A 120 -0.43 7.51 0.35
C TYR A 120 0.35 8.82 0.36
N ASP A 121 -0.11 9.75 1.19
CA ASP A 121 0.58 10.99 1.46
C ASP A 121 1.40 10.85 2.75
N ILE A 122 2.71 11.07 2.67
CA ILE A 122 3.61 10.86 3.81
C ILE A 122 3.29 11.81 4.96
N THR A 123 2.90 13.04 4.66
CA THR A 123 2.55 14.06 5.64
C THR A 123 1.24 13.71 6.35
N ALA A 124 0.24 13.19 5.62
CA ALA A 124 -1.01 12.69 6.20
C ALA A 124 -0.81 11.43 7.04
N CYS A 125 0.07 10.52 6.60
CA CYS A 125 0.34 9.24 7.27
C CYS A 125 1.38 9.35 8.39
N ARG A 126 1.99 10.53 8.59
CA ARG A 126 3.07 10.75 9.54
C ARG A 126 2.76 10.18 10.94
N SER A 127 1.59 10.48 11.51
CA SER A 127 1.21 10.00 12.85
C SER A 127 1.13 8.46 12.92
N VAL A 128 0.62 7.84 11.86
CA VAL A 128 0.53 6.38 11.74
C VAL A 128 1.92 5.77 11.62
N PHE A 129 2.80 6.34 10.79
CA PHE A 129 4.18 5.87 10.64
C PHE A 129 5.02 6.09 11.90
N GLU A 130 4.88 7.21 12.60
CA GLU A 130 5.54 7.44 13.90
C GLU A 130 5.14 6.35 14.91
N THR A 131 3.85 6.02 14.97
CA THR A 131 3.35 4.95 15.84
C THR A 131 3.86 3.59 15.38
N ALA A 132 3.81 3.30 14.08
CA ALA A 132 4.27 2.04 13.52
C ALA A 132 5.78 1.82 13.74
N LEU A 133 6.60 2.87 13.60
CA LEU A 133 8.02 2.82 13.92
C LEU A 133 8.28 2.57 15.40
N LEU A 134 7.45 3.16 16.28
CA LEU A 134 7.57 2.98 17.72
C LEU A 134 7.17 1.57 18.17
N GLU A 135 6.15 1.00 17.54
CA GLU A 135 5.68 -0.37 17.76
C GLU A 135 6.44 -1.40 16.91
N GLU A 136 7.40 -0.96 16.07
CA GLU A 136 8.17 -1.77 15.12
C GLU A 136 7.26 -2.58 14.16
N GLN A 137 6.04 -2.10 13.92
CA GLN A 137 5.02 -2.83 13.19
C GLN A 137 3.98 -1.88 12.56
N LEU A 138 3.75 -1.99 11.26
CA LEU A 138 2.71 -1.25 10.54
C LEU A 138 1.52 -2.16 10.25
N LEU A 139 0.32 -1.71 10.64
CA LEU A 139 -0.92 -2.41 10.31
C LEU A 139 -1.55 -1.83 9.04
N VAL A 140 -1.93 -2.70 8.12
CA VAL A 140 -2.67 -2.37 6.90
C VAL A 140 -3.99 -3.10 6.91
N HIS A 141 -5.09 -2.35 6.95
CA HIS A 141 -6.45 -2.85 7.02
C HIS A 141 -7.05 -2.84 5.63
N VAL A 142 -7.27 -3.99 5.02
CA VAL A 142 -7.98 -4.12 3.74
C VAL A 142 -9.48 -4.31 4.00
N LEU A 143 -10.31 -3.56 3.30
CA LEU A 143 -11.76 -3.56 3.45
C LEU A 143 -12.44 -3.34 2.09
N ALA A 144 -13.58 -4.00 1.87
CA ALA A 144 -14.44 -3.67 0.73
C ALA A 144 -15.45 -2.57 1.07
N ASP A 145 -15.99 -2.63 2.27
CA ASP A 145 -17.00 -1.70 2.77
C ASP A 145 -16.69 -1.45 4.26
N PRO A 146 -16.62 -0.18 4.71
CA PRO A 146 -16.24 0.14 6.09
C PRO A 146 -17.20 -0.43 7.15
N ASP A 147 -18.42 -0.80 6.75
CA ASP A 147 -19.43 -1.42 7.61
C ASP A 147 -19.38 -2.97 7.61
N ASP A 148 -18.70 -3.61 6.66
CA ASP A 148 -18.73 -5.08 6.48
C ASP A 148 -17.61 -5.81 7.24
N GLY A 149 -16.52 -5.12 7.56
CA GLY A 149 -15.37 -5.66 8.27
C GLY A 149 -14.05 -5.26 7.61
N TRP A 150 -12.94 -5.77 8.15
CA TRP A 150 -11.62 -5.53 7.58
C TRP A 150 -10.67 -6.68 7.91
N VAL A 151 -9.74 -6.93 6.98
CA VAL A 151 -8.62 -7.85 7.14
C VAL A 151 -7.40 -7.03 7.51
N SER A 152 -6.71 -7.38 8.60
CA SER A 152 -5.53 -6.64 9.06
C SER A 152 -4.26 -7.39 8.71
N PHE A 153 -3.43 -6.80 7.89
CA PHE A 153 -2.06 -7.22 7.63
C PHE A 153 -1.11 -6.52 8.58
N SER A 154 -0.05 -7.22 8.96
CA SER A 154 0.94 -6.73 9.90
C SER A 154 2.30 -6.80 9.25
N HIS A 155 2.89 -5.64 8.97
CA HIS A 155 4.22 -5.53 8.41
C HIS A 155 5.23 -5.27 9.53
N ASP A 156 6.20 -6.18 9.67
CA ASP A 156 7.26 -6.12 10.70
C ASP A 156 8.36 -5.09 10.37
N ASP A 157 8.35 -4.52 9.15
CA ASP A 157 9.38 -3.58 8.69
C ASP A 157 8.76 -2.28 8.14
N PRO A 158 8.20 -1.43 9.03
CA PRO A 158 7.58 -0.16 8.66
C PRO A 158 8.55 0.80 7.95
N SER A 159 9.86 0.64 8.17
CA SER A 159 10.90 1.42 7.51
C SER A 159 10.92 1.26 5.99
N LEU A 160 10.45 0.14 5.44
CA LEU A 160 10.43 -0.06 3.97
C LEU A 160 9.44 0.88 3.26
N PHE A 161 8.51 1.47 4.00
CA PHE A 161 7.56 2.47 3.51
C PHE A 161 8.12 3.91 3.57
N LEU A 162 9.34 4.09 4.07
CA LEU A 162 9.97 5.40 4.31
C LEU A 162 11.35 5.46 3.66
N GLU A 163 11.77 6.64 3.19
CA GLU A 163 13.19 6.84 2.91
C GLU A 163 13.95 7.20 4.18
N GLU A 164 15.25 6.89 4.21
CA GLU A 164 16.18 7.36 5.26
C GLU A 164 16.12 8.90 5.44
N SER A 165 15.74 9.63 4.38
CA SER A 165 15.60 11.09 4.39
C SER A 165 14.36 11.56 5.16
N ASP A 166 13.23 10.85 5.07
CA ASP A 166 12.00 11.18 5.80
C ASP A 166 12.18 10.94 7.30
N VAL A 167 12.80 9.82 7.66
CA VAL A 167 13.12 9.48 9.06
C VAL A 167 14.06 10.52 9.68
N ARG A 168 15.04 11.04 8.91
CA ARG A 168 15.91 12.12 9.38
C ARG A 168 15.19 13.46 9.54
N ALA A 169 14.30 13.81 8.61
CA ALA A 169 13.55 15.06 8.68
C ALA A 169 12.67 15.14 9.94
N TRP A 170 12.22 13.99 10.47
CA TRP A 170 11.41 13.93 11.68
C TRP A 170 12.22 14.02 12.98
N ASP A 171 13.49 13.61 12.97
CA ASP A 171 14.40 13.71 14.15
C ASP A 171 14.93 15.14 14.37
N GLU A 172 14.82 16.01 13.36
CA GLU A 172 15.35 17.39 13.39
C GLU A 172 14.34 18.48 13.86
N GLU A 173 13.12 18.11 14.28
CA GLU A 173 12.06 19.03 14.73
C GLU A 173 11.93 19.18 16.27
#